data_AF-E6WVK5-F1
#
_entry.id   AF-E6WVK5-F1
#
_cell.length_a   1.000
_cell.length_b   1.000
_cell.length_c   1.000
_cell.angle_alpha   90.00
_cell.angle_beta   90.00
_cell.angle_gamma   90.00
#
_symmetry.space_group_name_H-M   'P 1'
#
loop_
_entity.id
_entity.type
_entity.pdbx_description
1 polymer ?
#
loop_
_entity_poly.entity_id
_entity_poly.type
_entity_poly.pdbx_seq_one_letter_code
_entity_poly.pdbx_strand_id
1 'polypeptide(L)'
;MSGHEAAARGRYGSRQLFQVASYLQYPFMLLALAYVIRPYTNGFSTIFADLNLAMLHAGIGIGFSSLQDPTTTQNEVSRRVLEDPRKGSRMIGFIAAAVVLSLGSGVAGLYLGGARWSQLAMGLVGLGLGMFALLKTAIGMFEHHRLDRNPSRAARTGNEGDEA
;
A
#
# COMPACT_ATOMS: atom_id res chain seq x y z
N MET A 1 33.16 -22.01 11.73
CA MET A 1 31.85 -21.39 11.41
C MET A 1 32.11 -19.98 10.93
N SER A 2 31.98 -19.73 9.63
CA SER A 2 32.38 -18.48 9.01
C SER A 2 31.27 -17.42 9.09
N GLY A 3 31.63 -16.15 9.21
CA GLY A 3 30.67 -15.04 9.37
C GLY A 3 29.62 -14.92 8.25
N HIS A 4 29.84 -15.56 7.10
CA HIS A 4 28.88 -15.62 6.00
C HIS A 4 27.62 -16.45 6.32
N GLU A 5 27.74 -17.53 7.11
CA GLU A 5 26.59 -18.38 7.46
C GLU A 5 25.68 -17.73 8.51
N ALA A 6 26.25 -16.99 9.46
CA ALA A 6 25.51 -16.22 10.45
C ALA A 6 24.76 -15.03 9.81
N ALA A 7 25.41 -14.32 8.89
CA ALA A 7 24.80 -13.23 8.14
C ALA A 7 23.67 -13.70 7.20
N ALA A 8 23.81 -14.89 6.62
CA ALA A 8 22.77 -15.51 5.81
C ALA A 8 21.54 -15.86 6.66
N ARG A 9 21.70 -16.56 7.80
CA ARG A 9 20.58 -16.91 8.70
C ARG A 9 19.82 -15.69 9.23
N GLY A 10 20.53 -14.61 9.57
CA GLY A 10 19.91 -13.36 10.02
C GLY A 10 19.03 -12.68 8.96
N ARG A 11 19.44 -12.74 7.68
CA ARG A 11 18.64 -12.20 6.55
C ARG A 11 17.38 -13.01 6.27
N TYR A 12 17.42 -14.34 6.47
CA TYR A 12 16.23 -15.18 6.33
C TYR A 12 15.21 -14.90 7.43
N GLY A 13 15.66 -14.76 8.68
CA GLY A 13 14.78 -14.47 9.82
C GLY A 13 14.08 -13.12 9.70
N SER A 14 14.79 -12.05 9.32
CA SER A 14 14.18 -10.73 9.18
C SER A 14 13.09 -10.69 8.11
N ARG A 15 13.35 -11.21 6.91
CA ARG A 15 12.36 -11.27 5.82
C ARG A 15 11.08 -12.01 6.23
N GLN A 16 11.22 -13.12 6.96
CA GLN A 16 10.08 -13.87 7.47
C GLN A 16 9.26 -13.06 8.49
N LEU A 17 9.91 -12.31 9.39
CA LEU A 17 9.22 -11.44 10.33
C LEU A 17 8.42 -10.34 9.62
N PHE A 18 9.00 -9.71 8.60
CA PHE A 18 8.29 -8.72 7.77
C PHE A 18 7.09 -9.34 7.04
N GLN A 19 7.26 -10.55 6.48
CA GLN A 19 6.17 -11.27 5.82
C GLN A 19 5.05 -11.64 6.79
N VAL A 20 5.38 -12.14 7.98
CA VAL A 20 4.38 -12.45 9.01
C VAL A 20 3.66 -11.19 9.48
N ALA A 21 4.40 -10.11 9.75
CA ALA A 21 3.82 -8.84 10.14
C ALA A 21 2.87 -8.29 9.06
N SER A 22 3.18 -8.49 7.78
CA SER A 22 2.34 -8.03 6.69
C SER A 22 0.92 -8.64 6.70
N TYR A 23 0.76 -9.86 7.23
CA TYR A 23 -0.55 -10.50 7.35
C TYR A 23 -1.47 -9.82 8.37
N LEU A 24 -0.92 -8.96 9.23
CA LEU A 24 -1.71 -8.10 10.10
C LEU A 24 -2.55 -7.08 9.29
N GLN A 25 -2.25 -6.89 8.01
CA GLN A 25 -3.13 -6.20 7.06
C GLN A 25 -4.58 -6.72 7.14
N TYR A 26 -4.78 -8.04 7.09
CA TYR A 26 -6.12 -8.62 6.97
C TYR A 26 -7.05 -8.30 8.16
N PRO A 27 -6.63 -8.47 9.44
CA PRO A 27 -7.48 -8.07 10.55
C PRO A 27 -7.76 -6.56 10.58
N PHE A 28 -6.79 -5.71 10.21
CA PHE A 28 -7.04 -4.26 10.12
C PHE A 28 -8.02 -3.90 8.99
N MET A 29 -7.94 -4.58 7.84
CA MET A 29 -8.91 -4.39 6.75
C MET A 29 -10.31 -4.88 7.13
N LEU A 30 -10.40 -5.98 7.90
CA LEU A 30 -11.69 -6.45 8.43
C LEU A 30 -12.31 -5.43 9.40
N LEU A 31 -11.50 -4.85 10.29
CA LEU A 31 -11.95 -3.78 11.19
C LEU A 31 -12.41 -2.55 10.40
N ALA A 32 -11.65 -2.14 9.38
CA ALA A 32 -12.03 -1.05 8.51
C ALA A 32 -13.41 -1.29 7.87
N LEU A 33 -13.64 -2.50 7.34
CA LEU A 33 -14.92 -2.88 6.77
C LEU A 33 -16.05 -2.88 7.80
N ALA A 34 -15.81 -3.40 9.01
CA ALA A 34 -16.79 -3.38 10.08
C ALA A 34 -17.24 -1.95 10.42
N TYR A 35 -16.31 -1.00 10.48
CA TYR A 35 -16.63 0.41 10.70
C TYR A 35 -17.32 1.09 9.51
N VAL A 36 -17.10 0.63 8.27
CA VAL A 36 -17.90 1.10 7.11
C VAL A 36 -19.35 0.61 7.21
N ILE A 37 -19.58 -0.60 7.72
CA ILE A 37 -20.92 -1.21 7.80
C ILE A 37 -21.73 -0.69 9.01
N ARG A 38 -21.05 -0.40 10.13
CA ARG A 38 -21.70 -0.02 11.40
C ARG A 38 -22.69 1.16 11.33
N PRO A 39 -22.48 2.23 10.54
CA PRO A 39 -23.47 3.30 10.42
C PRO A 39 -24.83 2.83 9.90
N TYR A 40 -24.86 1.79 9.06
CA TYR A 40 -26.10 1.24 8.51
C TYR A 40 -26.94 0.50 9.56
N THR A 41 -26.32 0.01 10.64
CA THR A 41 -27.04 -0.66 11.74
C THR A 41 -27.52 0.30 12.82
N ASN A 42 -26.91 1.49 12.91
CA ASN A 42 -27.16 2.47 13.97
C ASN A 42 -27.88 3.74 13.46
N GLY A 43 -28.43 3.72 12.24
CA GLY A 43 -29.15 4.85 11.66
C GLY A 43 -28.27 6.08 11.41
N PHE A 44 -26.98 5.88 11.07
CA PHE A 44 -25.99 6.93 10.75
C PHE A 44 -25.66 7.94 11.87
N SER A 45 -26.04 7.66 13.13
CA SER A 45 -25.78 8.56 14.26
C SER A 45 -24.28 8.83 14.49
N THR A 46 -23.42 7.87 14.17
CA THR A 46 -21.96 7.90 14.40
C THR A 46 -21.14 7.93 13.11
N ILE A 47 -21.75 8.29 11.97
CA ILE A 47 -21.15 8.15 10.64
C ILE A 47 -19.72 8.72 10.51
N PHE A 48 -19.47 9.92 11.05
CA PHE A 48 -18.15 10.55 10.97
C PHE A 48 -17.12 9.84 11.85
N ALA A 49 -17.51 9.43 13.06
CA ALA A 49 -16.62 8.70 13.97
C ALA A 49 -16.27 7.30 13.42
N ASP A 50 -17.27 6.60 12.88
CA ASP A 50 -17.06 5.28 12.28
C ASP A 50 -16.21 5.39 10.99
N LEU A 51 -16.46 6.39 10.13
CA LEU A 51 -15.65 6.62 8.94
C LEU A 51 -14.20 6.97 9.31
N ASN A 52 -13.99 7.78 10.34
CA ASN A 52 -12.66 8.10 10.85
C ASN A 52 -11.90 6.83 11.28
N LEU A 53 -12.56 5.95 12.03
CA LEU A 53 -11.98 4.67 12.44
C LEU A 53 -11.74 3.75 11.24
N ALA A 54 -12.66 3.70 10.27
CA ALA A 54 -12.49 2.92 9.05
C ALA A 54 -11.23 3.36 8.29
N MET A 55 -11.06 4.66 8.10
CA MET A 55 -9.89 5.23 7.40
C MET A 55 -8.59 4.98 8.15
N LEU A 56 -8.61 5.10 9.48
CA LEU A 56 -7.45 4.81 10.32
C LEU A 56 -7.01 3.34 10.20
N HIS A 57 -7.96 2.41 10.33
CA HIS A 57 -7.69 0.97 10.22
C HIS A 57 -7.28 0.58 8.79
N ALA A 58 -7.92 1.15 7.77
CA ALA A 58 -7.51 0.96 6.38
C ALA A 58 -6.08 1.45 6.14
N GLY A 59 -5.73 2.64 6.63
CA GLY A 59 -4.36 3.16 6.58
C GLY A 59 -3.35 2.24 7.22
N ILE A 60 -3.64 1.72 8.42
CA ILE A 60 -2.78 0.75 9.10
C ILE A 60 -2.65 -0.53 8.25
N GLY A 61 -3.76 -1.08 7.75
CA GLY A 61 -3.76 -2.29 6.94
C GLY A 61 -2.94 -2.14 5.65
N ILE A 62 -3.11 -1.03 4.93
CA ILE A 62 -2.32 -0.68 3.75
C ILE A 62 -0.83 -0.52 4.11
N GLY A 63 -0.53 0.10 5.25
CA GLY A 63 0.84 0.19 5.76
C GLY A 63 1.48 -1.17 6.00
N PHE A 64 0.76 -2.13 6.58
CA PHE A 64 1.24 -3.51 6.74
C PHE A 64 1.41 -4.23 5.40
N SER A 65 0.55 -3.97 4.41
CA SER A 65 0.70 -4.55 3.06
C SER A 65 2.02 -4.14 2.41
N SER A 66 2.55 -2.96 2.75
CA SER A 66 3.81 -2.46 2.21
C SER A 66 5.04 -3.25 2.70
N LEU A 67 4.89 -4.06 3.76
CA LEU A 67 5.94 -4.95 4.29
C LEU A 67 6.07 -6.26 3.51
N GLN A 68 5.10 -6.58 2.64
CA GLN A 68 5.16 -7.76 1.78
C GLN A 68 6.34 -7.65 0.80
N ASP A 69 6.89 -8.81 0.42
CA ASP A 69 8.01 -8.85 -0.51
C ASP A 69 7.65 -8.21 -1.88
N PRO A 70 8.31 -7.10 -2.26
CA PRO A 70 8.01 -6.39 -3.51
C PRO A 70 8.56 -7.09 -4.77
N THR A 71 9.31 -8.20 -4.62
CA THR A 71 9.93 -8.91 -5.75
C THR A 71 8.97 -9.84 -6.49
N THR A 72 7.82 -10.17 -5.88
CA THR A 72 6.77 -10.99 -6.47
C THR A 72 5.57 -10.13 -6.84
N THR A 73 5.31 -9.97 -8.14
CA THR A 73 4.03 -9.43 -8.61
C THR A 73 2.96 -10.50 -8.40
N GLN A 74 2.11 -10.33 -7.39
CA GLN A 74 1.07 -11.31 -7.02
C GLN A 74 -0.05 -11.45 -8.07
N ASN A 75 -0.10 -10.60 -9.10
CA ASN A 75 -1.23 -10.56 -10.05
C ASN A 75 -0.77 -10.14 -11.46
N GLU A 76 -1.25 -10.83 -12.52
CA GLU A 76 -0.91 -10.53 -13.92
C GLU A 76 -1.29 -9.09 -14.33
N VAL A 77 -2.35 -8.55 -13.73
CA VAL A 77 -2.79 -7.16 -13.93
C VAL A 77 -1.77 -6.18 -13.38
N SER A 78 -1.22 -6.44 -12.19
CA SER A 78 -0.17 -5.61 -11.58
C SER A 78 1.09 -5.67 -12.44
N ARG A 79 1.46 -6.86 -12.92
CA ARG A 79 2.59 -7.08 -13.81
C ARG A 79 2.47 -6.30 -15.13
N ARG A 80 1.32 -6.34 -15.80
CA ARG A 80 1.05 -5.54 -17.02
C ARG A 80 1.08 -4.02 -16.81
N VAL A 81 0.68 -3.55 -15.63
CA VAL A 81 0.75 -2.11 -15.29
C VAL A 81 2.18 -1.69 -14.96
N LEU A 82 2.98 -2.58 -14.36
CA LEU A 82 4.37 -2.33 -13.99
C LEU A 82 5.35 -2.46 -15.16
N GLU A 83 5.08 -3.34 -16.12
CA GLU A 83 5.91 -3.53 -17.33
C GLU A 83 5.79 -2.35 -18.31
N ASP A 84 4.65 -1.65 -18.34
CA ASP A 84 4.44 -0.46 -19.17
C ASP A 84 4.85 0.83 -18.41
N PRO A 85 5.91 1.54 -18.86
CA PRO A 85 6.46 2.71 -18.16
C PRO A 85 5.46 3.87 -18.05
N ARG A 86 4.51 3.99 -19.00
CA ARG A 86 3.51 5.07 -18.97
C ARG A 86 2.40 4.77 -17.96
N LYS A 87 1.97 3.51 -17.85
CA LYS A 87 0.90 3.10 -16.93
C LYS A 87 1.40 3.09 -15.48
N GLY A 88 2.60 2.56 -15.24
CA GLY A 88 3.22 2.58 -13.91
C GLY A 88 3.44 4.00 -13.39
N SER A 89 3.92 4.92 -14.23
CA SER A 89 4.09 6.33 -13.86
C SER A 89 2.76 7.02 -13.48
N ARG A 90 1.68 6.79 -14.25
CA ARG A 90 0.35 7.31 -13.89
C ARG A 90 -0.18 6.73 -12.59
N MET A 91 -0.03 5.43 -12.37
CA MET A 91 -0.43 4.78 -11.12
C MET A 91 0.27 5.40 -9.91
N ILE A 92 1.59 5.58 -9.99
CA ILE A 92 2.38 6.26 -8.95
C ILE A 92 1.87 7.69 -8.75
N GLY A 93 1.59 8.42 -9.83
CA GLY A 93 1.01 9.76 -9.77
C GLY A 93 -0.35 9.80 -9.04
N PHE A 94 -1.23 8.83 -9.29
CA PHE A 94 -2.53 8.73 -8.60
C PHE A 94 -2.37 8.42 -7.11
N ILE A 95 -1.48 7.48 -6.75
CA ILE A 95 -1.20 7.17 -5.34
C ILE A 95 -0.62 8.39 -4.64
N ALA A 96 0.35 9.08 -5.27
CA ALA A 96 0.94 10.30 -4.72
C ALA A 96 -0.09 11.41 -4.52
N ALA A 97 -0.99 11.63 -5.49
CA ALA A 97 -2.08 12.57 -5.35
C ALA A 97 -3.02 12.19 -4.18
N ALA A 98 -3.38 10.91 -4.06
CA ALA A 98 -4.23 10.43 -2.96
C ALA A 98 -3.58 10.61 -1.58
N VAL A 99 -2.24 10.42 -1.48
CA VAL A 99 -1.47 10.70 -0.27
C VAL A 99 -1.55 12.18 0.10
N VAL A 100 -1.25 13.06 -0.86
CA VAL A 100 -1.27 14.52 -0.63
C VAL A 100 -2.66 15.00 -0.26
N LEU A 101 -3.70 14.53 -0.95
CA LEU A 101 -5.08 14.89 -0.66
C LEU A 101 -5.51 14.39 0.73
N SER A 102 -5.18 13.14 1.09
CA SER A 102 -5.55 12.58 2.40
C SER A 102 -4.81 13.28 3.53
N LEU A 103 -3.48 13.40 3.45
CA LEU A 103 -2.70 14.10 4.49
C LEU A 103 -3.05 15.58 4.56
N GLY A 104 -3.15 16.25 3.42
CA GLY A 104 -3.47 17.68 3.34
C GLY A 104 -4.84 18.00 3.92
N SER A 105 -5.87 17.23 3.54
CA SER A 105 -7.21 17.40 4.11
C SER A 105 -7.30 16.98 5.58
N GLY A 106 -6.56 15.94 6.00
CA GLY A 106 -6.47 15.53 7.39
C GLY A 106 -5.85 16.61 8.27
N VAL A 107 -4.67 17.12 7.90
CA VAL A 107 -3.99 18.21 8.60
C VAL A 107 -4.84 19.49 8.57
N ALA A 108 -5.38 19.88 7.41
CA ALA A 108 -6.29 21.02 7.32
C ALA A 108 -7.53 20.82 8.21
N GLY A 109 -8.07 19.61 8.29
CA GLY A 109 -9.19 19.28 9.18
C GLY A 109 -8.87 19.42 10.66
N LEU A 110 -7.61 19.21 11.08
CA LEU A 110 -7.17 19.43 12.46
C LEU A 110 -7.10 20.91 12.84
N TYR A 111 -6.64 21.77 11.92
CA TYR A 111 -6.33 23.18 12.25
C TYR A 111 -7.37 24.18 11.76
N LEU A 112 -8.07 23.88 10.67
CA LEU A 112 -9.00 24.77 9.96
C LEU A 112 -10.43 24.20 9.95
N GLY A 113 -10.62 22.95 10.39
CA GLY A 113 -11.88 22.24 10.31
C GLY A 113 -12.89 22.67 11.38
N GLY A 114 -14.16 22.77 11.01
CA GLY A 114 -15.28 22.83 11.96
C GLY A 114 -15.50 21.49 12.68
N ALA A 115 -16.40 21.48 13.68
CA ALA A 115 -16.63 20.32 14.58
C ALA A 115 -16.92 18.98 13.88
N ARG A 116 -17.38 18.98 12.63
CA ARG A 116 -17.59 17.77 11.81
C ARG A 116 -16.31 17.32 11.07
N TRP A 117 -15.54 18.26 10.54
CA TRP A 117 -14.31 17.94 9.79
C TRP A 117 -13.17 17.49 10.69
N SER A 118 -13.07 18.03 11.90
CA SER A 118 -12.09 17.60 12.89
C SER A 118 -12.28 16.14 13.31
N GLN A 119 -13.50 15.59 13.21
CA GLN A 119 -13.78 14.18 13.53
C GLN A 119 -13.17 13.19 12.55
N LEU A 120 -12.94 13.58 11.29
CA LEU A 120 -12.36 12.73 10.24
C LEU A 120 -10.84 12.90 10.11
N ALA A 121 -10.31 13.95 10.73
CA ALA A 121 -8.97 14.45 10.46
C ALA A 121 -7.88 13.40 10.74
N MET A 122 -7.99 12.69 11.87
CA MET A 122 -7.01 11.66 12.24
C MET A 122 -7.06 10.42 11.33
N GLY A 123 -8.24 10.05 10.85
CA GLY A 123 -8.45 8.96 9.92
C GLY A 123 -7.90 9.29 8.53
N LEU A 124 -8.09 10.52 8.07
CA LEU A 124 -7.45 11.06 6.85
C LEU A 124 -5.92 11.06 6.96
N VAL A 125 -5.38 11.48 8.11
CA VAL A 125 -3.94 11.41 8.38
C VAL A 125 -3.45 9.95 8.36
N GLY A 126 -4.14 9.06 9.08
CA GLY A 126 -3.78 7.64 9.15
C GLY A 126 -3.82 6.95 7.79
N LEU A 127 -4.87 7.19 7.00
CA LEU A 127 -4.99 6.69 5.63
C LEU A 127 -3.86 7.23 4.74
N GLY A 128 -3.57 8.53 4.84
CA GLY A 128 -2.49 9.16 4.10
C GLY A 128 -1.11 8.55 4.41
N LEU A 129 -0.83 8.26 5.68
CA LEU A 129 0.42 7.58 6.09
C LEU A 129 0.50 6.14 5.56
N GLY A 130 -0.60 5.39 5.59
CA GLY A 130 -0.67 4.05 4.99
C GLY A 130 -0.41 4.08 3.49
N MET A 131 -1.08 4.98 2.78
CA MET A 131 -0.90 5.19 1.33
C MET A 131 0.52 5.67 0.99
N PHE A 132 1.18 6.43 1.87
CA PHE A 132 2.57 6.83 1.69
C PHE A 132 3.53 5.64 1.75
N ALA A 133 3.30 4.70 2.68
CA ALA A 133 4.07 3.46 2.73
C ALA A 133 3.87 2.63 1.46
N LEU A 134 2.62 2.52 0.97
CA LEU A 134 2.30 1.88 -0.30
C LEU A 134 3.00 2.56 -1.49
N LEU A 135 3.01 3.90 -1.54
CA LEU A 135 3.67 4.67 -2.60
C LEU A 135 5.16 4.32 -2.70
N LYS A 136 5.85 4.27 -1.55
CA LYS A 136 7.26 3.88 -1.48
C LYS A 136 7.48 2.48 -2.06
N THR A 137 6.66 1.51 -1.65
CA THR A 137 6.75 0.13 -2.16
C THR A 137 6.43 0.06 -3.66
N ALA A 138 5.42 0.80 -4.14
CA ALA A 138 5.05 0.86 -5.54
C ALA A 138 6.16 1.46 -6.42
N ILE A 139 6.85 2.52 -5.94
CA ILE A 139 8.01 3.10 -6.64
C ILE A 139 9.13 2.07 -6.73
N GLY A 140 9.49 1.40 -5.62
CA GLY A 140 10.55 0.39 -5.63
C GLY A 140 10.23 -0.80 -6.54
N MET A 141 8.97 -1.23 -6.57
CA MET A 141 8.50 -2.29 -7.44
C MET A 141 8.54 -1.88 -8.92
N PHE A 142 8.13 -0.65 -9.23
CA PHE A 142 8.20 -0.07 -10.56
C PHE A 142 9.64 0.02 -11.05
N GLU A 143 10.56 0.55 -10.24
CA GLU A 143 11.99 0.61 -10.59
C GLU A 143 12.59 -0.76 -10.87
N HIS A 144 12.16 -1.81 -10.16
CA HIS A 144 12.67 -3.17 -10.35
C HIS A 144 12.07 -3.90 -11.56
N HIS A 145 10.82 -3.60 -11.92
CA HIS A 145 10.08 -4.31 -12.96
C HIS A 145 10.08 -3.63 -14.33
N ARG A 146 10.51 -2.37 -14.44
CA ARG A 146 10.56 -1.68 -15.73
C ARG A 146 11.56 -2.34 -16.68
N LEU A 147 11.06 -2.68 -17.86
CA LEU A 147 11.83 -3.30 -18.94
C LEU A 147 12.80 -2.33 -19.63
N ASP A 148 12.58 -1.01 -19.51
CA ASP A 148 13.44 0.02 -20.10
C ASP A 148 14.88 0.02 -19.56
N ARG A 149 15.08 -0.43 -18.32
CA ARG A 149 16.38 -0.51 -17.64
C ARG A 149 16.91 -1.93 -17.49
N ASN A 150 16.13 -2.95 -17.90
CA ASN A 150 16.45 -4.38 -17.76
C ASN A 150 16.24 -5.14 -19.10
N PRO A 151 16.99 -4.79 -20.17
CA PRO A 151 16.78 -5.33 -21.52
C PRO A 151 16.97 -6.86 -21.61
N SER A 152 17.75 -7.44 -20.71
CA SER A 152 17.98 -8.90 -20.65
C SER A 152 16.72 -9.71 -20.30
N ARG A 153 15.71 -9.09 -19.65
CA ARG A 153 14.42 -9.73 -19.36
C ARG A 153 13.45 -9.58 -20.52
N ALA A 154 13.49 -8.44 -21.22
CA ALA A 154 12.72 -8.20 -22.45
C ALA A 154 13.10 -9.18 -23.57
N ALA A 155 14.40 -9.52 -23.68
CA ALA A 155 14.89 -10.50 -24.63
C ALA A 155 14.37 -11.93 -24.37
N ARG A 156 14.16 -12.33 -23.10
CA ARG A 156 13.62 -13.66 -22.78
C ARG A 156 12.12 -13.78 -23.08
N THR A 157 11.35 -12.73 -22.80
CA THR A 157 9.91 -12.68 -23.13
C THR A 157 9.64 -12.60 -24.63
N GLY A 158 10.59 -12.13 -25.44
CA GLY A 158 10.49 -12.18 -26.90
C GLY A 158 10.70 -13.59 -27.46
N ASN A 159 11.62 -14.36 -26.89
CA ASN A 159 11.92 -15.72 -27.34
C ASN A 159 10.79 -16.72 -27.01
N GLU A 160 10.06 -16.53 -25.91
CA GLU A 160 8.92 -17.38 -25.54
C GLU A 160 7.66 -17.11 -26.39
N GLY A 161 7.62 -16.00 -27.14
CA GLY A 161 6.51 -15.66 -28.04
C GLY A 161 6.66 -16.16 -29.48
N ASP A 162 7.88 -16.54 -29.88
CA ASP A 162 8.18 -17.08 -31.21
C ASP A 162 8.15 -18.63 -31.26
N GLU A 163 8.02 -19.30 -30.11
CA GLU A 163 7.94 -20.77 -29.99
C GLU A 163 6.50 -21.30 -29.75
N ALA A 164 5.47 -20.45 -29.91
CA ALA A 164 4.06 -20.82 -29.73
C ALA A 164 3.27 -20.87 -31.06
#